data_AF-A0A970E3K2-F1
#
_entry.id   AF-A0A970E3K2-F1
#
_cell.length_a   1.000
_cell.length_b   1.000
_cell.length_c   1.000
_cell.angle_alpha   90.00
_cell.angle_beta   90.00
_cell.angle_gamma   90.00
#
_symmetry.space_group_name_H-M   'P 1'
#
loop_
_entity.id
_entity.type
_entity.pdbx_description
1 polymer ?
#
loop_
_entity_poly.entity_id
_entity_poly.type
_entity_poly.pdbx_seq_one_letter_code
_entity_poly.pdbx_strand_id
1 'polypeptide(L)'
;MGDDVDDYVFAPGVADAIFIPRNAAYPLGLIALDNFLFPLEDYYEAMEDMIRDRAYDRTSYQVFQRAFAEVNGDAAYYHNFLGAWYENQTPYGGVIEGIKGGGVASTIVNEFKPQGQAMIDEYLKQ
;
A
#
# COMPACT_ATOMS: atom_id res chain seq x y z
N MET A 1 1.06 12.71 10.85
CA MET A 1 2.07 13.32 11.75
C MET A 1 1.59 13.13 13.19
N GLY A 2 2.14 12.16 13.91
CA GLY A 2 2.02 12.02 15.37
C GLY A 2 3.32 12.45 16.04
N ASP A 3 3.33 12.59 17.37
CA ASP A 3 4.47 13.15 18.12
C ASP A 3 5.69 12.21 18.21
N ASP A 4 5.58 10.97 17.73
CA ASP A 4 6.63 9.93 17.78
C ASP A 4 7.15 9.50 16.39
N VAL A 5 6.92 10.28 15.33
CA VAL A 5 7.34 9.92 13.97
C VAL A 5 8.18 11.01 13.31
N ASP A 6 9.37 10.64 12.85
CA ASP A 6 10.35 11.54 12.23
C ASP A 6 9.97 11.94 10.79
N ASP A 7 8.97 11.30 10.17
CA ASP A 7 8.51 11.60 8.81
C ASP A 7 6.99 11.39 8.61
N TYR A 8 6.49 11.68 7.41
CA TYR A 8 5.08 11.50 7.01
C TYR A 8 4.66 10.03 7.11
N VAL A 9 4.03 9.65 8.23
CA VAL A 9 3.33 8.36 8.32
C VAL A 9 1.94 8.49 7.69
N PHE A 10 1.75 7.75 6.60
CA PHE A 10 0.46 7.58 5.96
C PHE A 10 -0.22 6.32 6.50
N ALA A 11 -1.47 6.46 6.94
CA ALA A 11 -2.27 5.30 7.30
C ALA A 11 -2.52 4.42 6.06
N PRO A 12 -2.45 3.09 6.18
CA PRO A 12 -2.90 2.22 5.11
C PRO A 12 -4.41 2.41 4.88
N GLY A 13 -4.80 2.72 3.64
CA GLY A 13 -6.16 2.42 3.16
C GLY A 13 -7.13 3.58 2.88
N VAL A 14 -6.73 4.81 2.56
CA VAL A 14 -7.76 5.80 2.15
C VAL A 14 -7.29 6.91 1.20
N ALA A 15 -8.04 7.05 0.10
CA ALA A 15 -8.09 8.27 -0.72
C ALA A 15 -8.84 9.40 0.00
N ASP A 16 -9.58 9.02 1.06
CA ASP A 16 -10.50 9.84 1.85
C ASP A 16 -10.13 9.82 3.34
N ALA A 17 -8.83 9.93 3.66
CA ALA A 17 -8.39 9.84 5.05
C ALA A 17 -8.89 11.03 5.86
N ILE A 18 -9.54 10.76 7.00
CA ILE A 18 -9.88 11.77 8.00
C ILE A 18 -8.59 12.09 8.76
N PHE A 19 -8.04 13.27 8.54
CA PHE A 19 -6.87 13.75 9.27
C PHE A 19 -7.32 14.50 10.53
N ILE A 20 -6.79 14.10 11.68
CA ILE A 20 -6.94 14.89 12.92
C ILE A 20 -5.93 16.05 12.85
N PRO A 21 -6.39 17.32 12.89
CA PRO A 21 -5.48 18.46 12.89
C PRO A 21 -4.55 18.42 14.09
N ARG A 22 -3.26 18.76 13.88
CA ARG A 22 -2.25 18.79 14.95
C ARG A 22 -2.65 19.69 16.13
N ASN A 23 -3.40 20.75 15.86
CA ASN A 23 -3.86 21.71 16.86
C ASN A 23 -5.27 21.41 17.40
N ALA A 24 -5.79 20.19 17.22
CA ALA A 24 -7.09 19.80 17.76
C ALA A 24 -7.10 20.00 19.28
N ALA A 25 -8.16 20.63 19.80
CA ALA A 25 -8.30 20.88 21.23
C ALA A 25 -8.44 19.59 22.06
N TYR A 26 -8.90 18.49 21.44
CA TYR A 26 -9.07 17.20 22.10
C TYR A 26 -8.80 16.01 21.15
N PRO A 27 -7.52 15.75 20.80
CA PRO A 27 -7.16 14.75 19.79
C PRO A 27 -7.53 13.33 20.21
N LEU A 28 -7.34 12.96 21.47
CA LEU A 28 -7.70 11.62 21.97
C LEU A 28 -9.20 11.34 21.91
N GLY A 29 -10.06 12.36 22.10
CA GLY A 29 -11.50 12.20 21.95
C GLY A 29 -11.94 12.03 20.51
N LEU A 30 -11.24 12.66 19.57
CA LEU A 30 -11.48 12.48 18.14
C LEU A 30 -11.06 11.08 17.69
N ILE A 31 -9.94 10.54 18.20
CA ILE A 31 -9.54 9.14 17.98
C ILE A 31 -10.58 8.18 18.56
N ALA A 32 -11.06 8.43 19.78
CA ALA A 32 -12.08 7.59 20.40
C ALA A 32 -13.41 7.61 19.61
N LEU A 33 -13.79 8.77 19.07
CA LEU A 33 -14.95 8.91 18.21
C LEU A 33 -14.76 8.17 16.88
N ASP A 34 -13.58 8.29 16.27
CA ASP A 34 -13.23 7.60 15.02
C ASP A 34 -13.33 6.08 15.19
N ASN A 35 -12.67 5.51 16.20
CA ASN A 35 -12.75 4.09 16.51
C ASN A 35 -14.18 3.61 16.88
N PHE A 36 -15.01 4.50 17.42
CA PHE A 36 -16.42 4.19 17.69
C PHE A 36 -17.26 4.14 16.42
N LEU A 37 -17.00 5.04 15.46
CA LEU A 37 -17.71 5.10 14.18
C LEU A 37 -17.19 4.05 13.19
N PHE A 38 -15.91 3.71 13.28
CA PHE A 38 -15.19 2.78 12.41
C PHE A 38 -14.39 1.79 13.27
N PRO A 39 -15.03 0.73 13.78
CA PRO A 39 -14.35 -0.28 14.59
C PRO A 39 -13.19 -0.93 13.84
N LEU A 40 -12.08 -1.19 14.54
CA LEU A 40 -10.91 -1.84 13.96
C LEU A 40 -11.22 -3.29 13.55
N GLU A 41 -12.14 -3.95 14.26
CA GLU A 41 -12.61 -5.28 13.92
C GLU A 41 -13.24 -5.32 12.52
N ASP A 42 -14.06 -4.33 12.17
CA ASP A 42 -14.68 -4.21 10.84
C ASP A 42 -13.61 -3.99 9.76
N TYR A 43 -12.54 -3.23 10.07
CA TYR A 43 -11.39 -3.08 9.17
C TYR A 43 -10.70 -4.42 8.89
N TYR A 44 -10.43 -5.21 9.93
CA TYR A 44 -9.77 -6.51 9.76
C TYR A 44 -10.66 -7.54 9.05
N GLU A 45 -11.97 -7.52 9.30
CA GLU A 45 -12.92 -8.38 8.58
C GLU A 45 -12.99 -8.00 7.09
N ALA A 46 -13.09 -6.71 6.78
CA ALA A 46 -13.07 -6.23 5.40
C ALA A 46 -11.74 -6.53 4.70
N MET A 47 -10.62 -6.41 5.41
CA MET A 47 -9.30 -6.79 4.90
C MET A 47 -9.27 -8.28 4.57
N GLU A 48 -9.72 -9.14 5.48
CA GLU A 48 -9.74 -10.59 5.29
C GLU A 48 -10.62 -11.00 4.10
N ASP A 49 -11.83 -10.43 4.00
CA ASP A 49 -12.72 -10.61 2.86
C ASP A 49 -12.07 -10.18 1.54
N MET A 50 -11.39 -9.02 1.53
CA MET A 50 -10.67 -8.51 0.36
C MET A 50 -9.57 -9.47 -0.10
N ILE A 51 -8.81 -10.04 0.84
CA ILE A 51 -7.74 -11.02 0.55
C ILE A 51 -8.36 -12.30 0.02
N ARG A 52 -9.38 -12.84 0.69
CA ARG A 52 -10.07 -14.08 0.29
C ARG A 52 -10.61 -13.99 -1.14
N ASP A 53 -11.18 -12.85 -1.52
CA ASP A 53 -11.76 -12.66 -2.85
C ASP A 53 -10.71 -12.59 -3.98
N ARG A 54 -9.43 -12.35 -3.64
CA ARG A 54 -8.33 -12.17 -4.60
C ARG A 54 -7.32 -13.31 -4.59
N ALA A 55 -7.14 -13.97 -3.47
CA ALA A 55 -6.16 -15.04 -3.30
C ALA A 55 -6.75 -16.38 -3.76
N TYR A 56 -6.24 -16.90 -4.88
CA TYR A 56 -6.65 -18.22 -5.40
C TYR A 56 -5.95 -19.40 -4.72
N ASP A 57 -4.91 -19.13 -3.94
CA ASP A 57 -4.12 -20.14 -3.25
C ASP A 57 -3.53 -19.59 -1.93
N ARG A 58 -3.05 -20.53 -1.10
CA ARG A 58 -2.47 -20.23 0.21
C ARG A 58 -1.22 -19.34 0.13
N THR A 59 -0.42 -19.48 -0.92
CA THR A 59 0.81 -18.69 -1.08
C THR A 59 0.45 -17.24 -1.33
N SER A 60 -0.47 -16.99 -2.26
CA SER A 60 -1.00 -15.68 -2.59
C SER A 60 -1.66 -15.02 -1.37
N TYR A 61 -2.44 -15.80 -0.61
CA TYR A 61 -3.02 -15.36 0.67
C TYR A 61 -1.96 -14.88 1.67
N GLN A 62 -0.89 -15.66 1.85
CA GLN A 62 0.22 -15.31 2.75
C GLN A 62 0.97 -14.07 2.29
N VAL A 63 1.15 -13.88 0.98
CA VAL A 63 1.76 -12.68 0.42
C VAL A 63 0.94 -11.44 0.75
N PHE A 64 -0.39 -11.49 0.58
CA PHE A 64 -1.26 -10.36 0.93
C PHE A 64 -1.23 -10.06 2.43
N GLN A 65 -1.38 -11.07 3.29
CA GLN A 65 -1.29 -10.89 4.75
C GLN A 65 0.04 -10.24 5.17
N ARG A 66 1.15 -10.71 4.59
CA ARG A 66 2.48 -10.14 4.83
C ARG A 66 2.58 -8.68 4.38
N ALA A 67 2.01 -8.35 3.22
CA ALA A 67 2.01 -6.98 2.72
C ALA A 67 1.29 -6.01 3.67
N PHE A 68 0.18 -6.40 4.30
CA PHE A 68 -0.51 -5.57 5.30
C PHE A 68 0.24 -5.50 6.63
N ALA A 69 0.90 -6.58 7.05
CA ALA A 69 1.62 -6.63 8.33
C ALA A 69 2.98 -5.91 8.31
N GLU A 70 3.66 -5.91 7.16
CA GLU A 70 5.04 -5.40 7.03
C GLU A 70 5.13 -4.03 6.35
N VAL A 71 4.01 -3.44 5.91
CA VAL A 71 4.04 -2.08 5.36
C VAL A 71 4.44 -1.10 6.46
N ASN A 72 5.62 -0.49 6.31
CA ASN A 72 6.18 0.44 7.30
C ASN A 72 5.78 1.90 7.07
N GLY A 73 5.12 2.19 5.94
CA GLY A 73 4.62 3.52 5.60
C GLY A 73 5.64 4.45 4.93
N ASP A 74 6.87 3.99 4.69
CA ASP A 74 7.95 4.81 4.10
C ASP A 74 7.67 5.22 2.64
N ALA A 75 6.81 4.46 1.96
CA ALA A 75 6.30 4.79 0.64
C ALA A 75 4.77 4.79 0.65
N ALA A 76 4.17 5.96 0.45
CA ALA A 76 2.73 6.06 0.29
C ALA A 76 2.30 5.46 -1.05
N TYR A 77 1.25 4.64 -1.01
CA TYR A 77 0.62 4.07 -2.21
C TYR A 77 0.30 5.13 -3.28
N TYR A 78 -0.09 6.35 -2.86
CA TYR A 78 -0.45 7.45 -3.77
C TYR A 78 0.69 8.06 -4.56
N HIS A 79 1.94 7.78 -4.19
CA HIS A 79 3.06 8.38 -4.89
C HIS A 79 3.23 7.80 -6.29
N ASN A 80 2.64 6.62 -6.57
CA ASN A 80 2.64 5.97 -7.89
C ASN A 80 4.01 6.06 -8.58
N PHE A 81 5.10 6.03 -7.80
CA PHE A 81 6.43 6.35 -8.31
C PHE A 81 6.96 5.22 -9.19
N LEU A 82 6.38 4.01 -9.08
CA LEU A 82 6.60 2.91 -10.01
C LEU A 82 5.72 2.98 -11.27
N GLY A 83 4.97 4.07 -11.45
CA GLY A 83 4.04 4.32 -12.56
C GLY A 83 2.62 3.83 -12.34
N ALA A 84 1.74 4.13 -13.29
CA ALA A 84 0.34 3.69 -13.27
C ALA A 84 0.15 2.34 -14.00
N TRP A 85 -0.91 1.62 -13.67
CA TRP A 85 -1.19 0.28 -14.26
C TRP A 85 -1.41 0.29 -15.78
N TYR A 86 -1.71 1.46 -16.36
CA TYR A 86 -1.92 1.69 -17.80
C TYR A 86 -0.66 2.21 -18.52
N GLU A 87 0.47 2.36 -17.81
CA GLU A 87 1.73 2.87 -18.35
C GLU A 87 2.73 1.73 -18.55
N ASN A 88 2.69 1.12 -19.73
CA ASN A 88 3.49 -0.07 -20.05
C ASN A 88 5.02 0.10 -20.03
N GLN A 89 5.51 1.35 -20.01
CA GLN A 89 6.94 1.68 -19.91
C GLN A 89 7.43 1.82 -18.46
N THR A 90 6.53 1.74 -17.49
CA THR A 90 6.86 1.86 -16.07
C THR A 90 6.93 0.48 -15.41
N PRO A 91 7.68 0.31 -14.30
CA PRO A 91 7.77 -0.99 -13.64
C PRO A 91 6.40 -1.57 -13.25
N TYR A 92 5.48 -0.76 -12.74
CA TYR A 92 4.16 -1.25 -12.33
C TYR A 92 3.27 -1.60 -13.52
N GLY A 93 3.09 -0.66 -14.46
CA GLY A 93 2.24 -0.88 -15.64
C GLY A 93 2.81 -1.95 -16.58
N GLY A 94 4.12 -1.94 -16.81
CA GLY A 94 4.81 -2.93 -17.63
C GLY A 94 4.71 -4.36 -17.09
N VAL A 95 4.83 -4.56 -15.78
CA VAL A 95 4.62 -5.88 -15.16
C VAL A 95 3.18 -6.34 -15.29
N ILE A 96 2.20 -5.47 -14.99
CA ILE A 96 0.77 -5.81 -15.10
C ILE A 96 0.41 -6.19 -16.53
N GLU A 97 0.77 -5.34 -17.50
CA GLU A 97 0.44 -5.57 -18.89
C GLU A 97 1.18 -6.78 -19.47
N GLY A 98 2.47 -6.96 -19.14
CA GLY A 98 3.25 -8.11 -19.59
C GLY A 98 2.66 -9.45 -19.10
N ILE A 99 2.22 -9.51 -17.85
CA ILE A 99 1.56 -10.70 -17.31
C ILE A 99 0.18 -10.90 -17.92
N LYS A 100 -0.64 -9.83 -18.02
CA LYS A 100 -1.97 -9.91 -18.66
C LYS A 100 -1.88 -10.29 -20.15
N GLY A 101 -0.80 -9.92 -20.82
CA GLY A 101 -0.48 -10.29 -22.19
C GLY A 101 -0.02 -11.74 -22.37
N GLY A 102 0.04 -12.54 -21.30
CA GLY A 102 0.43 -13.95 -21.32
C GLY A 102 1.92 -14.21 -21.09
N GLY A 103 2.69 -13.18 -20.71
CA GLY A 103 4.09 -13.33 -20.33
C GLY A 103 4.25 -14.14 -19.04
N VAL A 104 5.37 -14.87 -18.93
CA VAL A 104 5.70 -15.59 -17.69
C VAL A 104 6.07 -14.58 -16.61
N ALA A 105 5.34 -14.59 -15.50
CA ALA A 105 5.48 -13.59 -14.44
C ALA A 105 6.92 -13.37 -13.95
N SER A 106 7.68 -14.46 -13.73
CA SER A 106 9.08 -14.34 -13.31
C SER A 106 9.97 -13.67 -14.35
N THR A 107 9.71 -13.90 -15.64
CA THR A 107 10.48 -13.29 -16.73
C THR A 107 10.16 -11.80 -16.82
N ILE A 108 8.87 -11.45 -16.88
CA ILE A 108 8.42 -10.06 -16.97
C ILE A 108 8.90 -9.25 -15.75
N VAL A 109 8.77 -9.78 -14.54
CA VAL A 109 9.25 -9.09 -13.33
C VAL A 109 10.76 -8.85 -13.40
N ASN A 110 11.54 -9.81 -13.90
CA ASN A 110 13.00 -9.65 -14.02
C ASN A 110 13.41 -8.59 -15.03
N GLU A 111 12.61 -8.35 -16.09
CA GLU A 111 12.87 -7.30 -17.08
C GLU A 111 12.76 -5.91 -16.46
N PHE A 112 11.73 -5.68 -15.63
CA PHE A 112 11.48 -4.39 -14.98
C PHE A 112 12.22 -4.20 -13.66
N LYS A 113 12.77 -5.27 -13.07
CA LYS A 113 13.45 -5.23 -11.77
C LYS A 113 14.57 -4.17 -11.68
N PRO A 114 15.49 -4.02 -12.65
CA PRO A 114 16.55 -3.02 -12.55
C PRO A 114 16.00 -1.59 -12.53
N GLN A 115 15.00 -1.29 -13.38
CA GLN A 115 14.33 0.01 -13.42
C GLN A 115 13.57 0.28 -12.13
N GLY A 116 12.77 -0.70 -11.66
CA GLY A 116 12.02 -0.58 -10.42
C GLY A 116 12.92 -0.33 -9.21
N GLN A 117 14.03 -1.05 -9.10
CA GLN A 117 14.99 -0.82 -8.01
C GLN A 117 15.59 0.58 -8.07
N ALA A 118 16.02 1.05 -9.26
CA ALA A 118 16.56 2.40 -9.40
C ALA A 118 15.57 3.49 -8.98
N MET A 119 14.27 3.31 -9.27
CA MET A 119 13.22 4.25 -8.85
C MET A 119 12.96 4.19 -7.34
N ILE A 120 13.03 3.00 -6.73
CA ILE A 120 12.92 2.84 -5.27
C ILE A 120 14.11 3.51 -4.58
N ASP A 121 15.32 3.29 -5.09
CA ASP A 121 16.56 3.85 -4.56
C ASP A 121 16.55 5.39 -4.63
N GLU A 122 16.12 5.97 -5.76
CA GLU A 122 15.93 7.42 -5.90
C GLU A 122 14.88 7.96 -4.92
N TYR A 123 13.74 7.26 -4.81
CA TYR A 123 12.61 7.71 -4.00
C TYR A 123 12.91 7.64 -2.48
N LEU A 124 13.48 6.53 -2.03
CA LEU A 124 13.83 6.28 -0.63
C LEU A 124 15.24 6.79 -0.25
N LYS A 125 16.00 7.30 -1.23
CA LYS A 125 17.39 7.78 -1.07
C LYS A 125 18.33 6.71 -0.49
N GLN A 126 18.23 5.48 -0.99
CA GLN A 126 19.00 4.31 -0.53
C GLN A 126 19.82 3.67 -1.65
#